data_AF-A0A4R6QT21-F1
#
_entry.id   AF-A0A4R6QT21-F1
#
_cell.length_a   1.000
_cell.length_b   1.000
_cell.length_c   1.000
_cell.angle_alpha   90.00
_cell.angle_beta   90.00
_cell.angle_gamma   90.00
#
_symmetry.space_group_name_H-M   'P 1'
#
loop_
_entity.id
_entity.type
_entity.pdbx_description
1 polymer ?
#
loop_
_entity_poly.entity_id
_entity_poly.type
_entity_poly.pdbx_seq_one_letter_code
_entity_poly.pdbx_strand_id
1 'polypeptide(L)'
;MPSTGNLTGTDLGGLTLTPGIYSFDTAAQLTGTLTLNAMHDANALFVFKIGSALTTASSAQVNVIDGGTNTGVYWRVGTSATLGTDTLFAGNIIADQSITLNTTAKILCGRALALNGAVTLDTNAISNDCFGDGAIGSGRTDYGSGGFSGAPVPEPGTWALMGLGLAGLGAMSRRAR
;
A
#
# COMPACT_ATOMS: atom_id res chain seq x y z
N MET A 1 0.51 3.01 23.57
CA MET A 1 -0.76 2.42 23.11
C MET A 1 -0.82 0.98 23.59
N PRO A 2 -1.84 0.61 24.38
CA PRO A 2 -2.05 -0.77 24.83
C PRO A 2 -2.27 -1.72 23.65
N SER A 3 -1.80 -2.97 23.75
CA SER A 3 -2.05 -4.00 22.73
C SER A 3 -3.46 -4.58 22.88
N THR A 4 -4.14 -4.80 21.77
CA THR A 4 -5.34 -5.66 21.68
C THR A 4 -4.99 -7.12 22.01
N GLY A 5 -3.79 -7.58 21.63
CA GLY A 5 -3.29 -8.90 22.00
C GLY A 5 -1.79 -9.06 21.76
N ASN A 6 -1.15 -9.91 22.57
CA ASN A 6 0.23 -10.37 22.34
C ASN A 6 0.17 -11.72 21.61
N LEU A 7 0.75 -11.78 20.42
CA LEU A 7 0.76 -12.96 19.53
C LEU A 7 2.15 -13.61 19.46
N THR A 8 3.04 -13.32 20.40
CA THR A 8 4.38 -13.91 20.45
C THR A 8 4.32 -15.44 20.42
N GLY A 9 5.07 -16.05 19.50
CA GLY A 9 5.10 -17.50 19.32
C GLY A 9 3.96 -18.06 18.47
N THR A 10 2.99 -17.23 18.07
CA THR A 10 1.89 -17.61 17.19
C THR A 10 2.20 -17.24 15.74
N ASP A 11 2.04 -18.18 14.81
CA ASP A 11 2.08 -17.88 13.38
C ASP A 11 0.80 -17.12 12.97
N LEU A 12 0.94 -16.08 12.16
CA LEU A 12 -0.18 -15.26 11.68
C LEU A 12 -1.08 -15.99 10.67
N GLY A 13 -0.58 -17.08 10.08
CA GLY A 13 -1.27 -17.91 9.12
C GLY A 13 -2.54 -18.55 9.68
N GLY A 14 -3.64 -18.44 8.93
CA GLY A 14 -4.94 -18.98 9.29
C GLY A 14 -5.71 -18.12 10.31
N LEU A 15 -5.11 -17.05 10.84
CA LEU A 15 -5.80 -16.15 11.76
C LEU A 15 -6.75 -15.21 11.01
N THR A 16 -7.86 -14.90 11.67
CA THR A 16 -8.72 -13.76 11.35
C THR A 16 -8.64 -12.77 12.51
N LEU A 17 -8.10 -11.60 12.25
CA LEU A 17 -7.93 -10.54 13.24
C LEU A 17 -8.90 -9.39 12.94
N THR A 18 -9.41 -8.76 14.00
CA THR A 18 -10.25 -7.55 13.94
C THR A 18 -9.37 -6.31 14.14
N PRO A 19 -9.90 -5.07 14.00
CA PRO A 19 -9.10 -3.88 14.17
C PRO A 19 -8.46 -3.81 15.57
N GLY A 20 -7.18 -3.48 15.64
CA GLY A 20 -6.43 -3.52 16.89
C GLY A 20 -4.92 -3.39 16.75
N ILE A 21 -4.25 -3.45 17.91
CA ILE A 21 -2.79 -3.42 18.03
C ILE A 21 -2.30 -4.79 18.48
N TYR A 22 -1.55 -5.48 17.62
CA TYR A 22 -1.03 -6.81 17.87
C TYR A 22 0.47 -6.74 18.12
N SER A 23 0.92 -7.18 19.30
CA SER A 23 2.33 -7.15 19.66
C SER A 23 3.00 -8.51 19.55
N PHE A 24 4.28 -8.50 19.19
CA PHE A 24 5.20 -9.62 19.27
C PHE A 24 6.44 -9.14 20.03
N ASP A 25 6.80 -9.80 21.12
CA ASP A 25 8.02 -9.49 21.88
C ASP A 25 9.28 -9.90 21.09
N THR A 26 9.11 -10.87 20.18
CA THR A 26 10.17 -11.39 19.30
C THR A 26 9.73 -11.30 17.83
N ALA A 27 10.10 -12.31 17.03
CA ALA A 27 9.80 -12.32 15.60
C ALA A 27 8.33 -12.69 15.35
N ALA A 28 7.78 -12.18 14.25
CA ALA A 28 6.51 -12.62 13.71
C ALA A 28 6.75 -13.43 12.42
N GLN A 29 5.99 -14.52 12.29
CA GLN A 29 5.99 -15.36 11.10
C GLN A 29 4.59 -15.36 10.50
N LEU A 30 4.53 -15.40 9.17
CA LEU A 30 3.29 -15.56 8.41
C LEU A 30 3.45 -16.71 7.42
N THR A 31 2.79 -17.83 7.73
CA THR A 31 2.75 -19.01 6.87
C THR A 31 1.32 -19.24 6.37
N GLY A 32 1.06 -18.94 5.09
CA GLY A 32 -0.29 -19.01 4.52
C GLY A 32 -1.02 -17.66 4.58
N THR A 33 -2.32 -17.66 4.84
CA THR A 33 -3.16 -16.45 4.74
C THR A 33 -3.51 -15.89 6.12
N LEU A 34 -3.19 -14.63 6.36
CA LEU A 34 -3.74 -13.81 7.44
C LEU A 34 -4.94 -13.02 6.90
N THR A 35 -6.08 -13.11 7.59
CA THR A 35 -7.27 -12.30 7.28
C THR A 35 -7.41 -11.16 8.27
N LEU A 36 -7.49 -9.92 7.77
CA LEU A 36 -7.79 -8.72 8.53
C LEU A 36 -9.23 -8.33 8.23
N ASN A 37 -10.15 -8.61 9.16
CA ASN A 37 -11.56 -8.29 9.01
C ASN A 37 -11.84 -6.93 9.65
N ALA A 38 -12.09 -5.92 8.82
CA ALA A 38 -12.38 -4.56 9.27
C ALA A 38 -13.81 -4.40 9.83
N MET A 39 -14.65 -5.44 9.76
CA MET A 39 -16.01 -5.47 10.32
C MET A 39 -16.91 -4.33 9.82
N HIS A 40 -16.72 -3.91 8.57
CA HIS A 40 -17.38 -2.75 7.95
C HIS A 40 -17.08 -1.40 8.65
N ASP A 41 -16.02 -1.31 9.44
CA ASP A 41 -15.51 -0.05 9.98
C ASP A 41 -14.66 0.66 8.92
N ALA A 42 -15.16 1.80 8.43
CA ALA A 42 -14.50 2.63 7.44
C ALA A 42 -13.13 3.17 7.89
N ASN A 43 -12.86 3.20 9.20
CA ASN A 43 -11.62 3.68 9.80
C ASN A 43 -10.86 2.56 10.55
N ALA A 44 -11.12 1.29 10.22
CA ALA A 44 -10.45 0.14 10.84
C ALA A 44 -8.91 0.26 10.81
N LEU A 45 -8.26 0.18 11.97
CA LEU A 45 -6.81 0.21 12.07
C LEU A 45 -6.25 -1.12 12.57
N PHE A 46 -5.26 -1.64 11.87
CA PHE A 46 -4.48 -2.82 12.23
C PHE A 46 -3.02 -2.41 12.39
N VAL A 47 -2.47 -2.58 13.60
CA VAL A 47 -1.09 -2.21 13.90
C VAL A 47 -0.36 -3.41 14.47
N PHE A 48 0.64 -3.90 13.75
CA PHE A 48 1.54 -4.94 14.20
C PHE A 48 2.81 -4.31 14.76
N LYS A 49 3.12 -4.61 16.02
CA LYS A 49 4.31 -4.12 16.73
C LYS A 49 5.22 -5.31 17.00
N ILE A 50 6.21 -5.50 16.14
CA ILE A 50 7.07 -6.68 16.14
C ILE A 50 8.43 -6.30 16.74
N GLY A 51 8.84 -7.02 17.79
CA GLY A 51 10.06 -6.74 18.54
C GLY A 51 11.32 -6.97 17.73
N SER A 52 11.33 -7.98 16.84
CA SER A 52 12.46 -8.26 15.95
C SER A 52 12.05 -8.32 14.48
N ALA A 53 12.10 -9.50 13.84
CA ALA A 53 11.93 -9.66 12.41
C ALA A 53 10.50 -10.03 12.03
N LEU A 54 10.06 -9.58 10.86
CA LEU A 54 8.87 -10.10 10.18
C LEU A 54 9.32 -10.99 9.03
N THR A 55 8.81 -12.21 8.94
CA THR A 55 9.09 -13.08 7.79
C THR A 55 7.81 -13.73 7.30
N THR A 56 7.63 -13.75 5.98
CA THR A 56 6.54 -14.49 5.34
C THR A 56 7.11 -15.71 4.62
N ALA A 57 6.39 -16.82 4.68
CA ALA A 57 6.65 -17.97 3.81
C ALA A 57 6.36 -17.61 2.33
N SER A 58 6.82 -18.45 1.40
CA SER A 58 6.44 -18.32 -0.01
C SER A 58 4.92 -18.42 -0.17
N SER A 59 4.36 -17.62 -1.07
CA SER A 59 2.91 -17.55 -1.36
C SER A 59 2.03 -17.18 -0.16
N ALA A 60 2.61 -16.62 0.90
CA ALA A 60 1.86 -16.07 2.02
C ALA A 60 0.98 -14.88 1.58
N GLN A 61 -0.12 -14.64 2.28
CA GLN A 61 -1.08 -13.60 1.93
C GLN A 61 -1.55 -12.81 3.16
N VAL A 62 -1.68 -11.49 3.00
CA VAL A 62 -2.40 -10.62 3.93
C VAL A 62 -3.66 -10.14 3.21
N ASN A 63 -4.81 -10.72 3.57
CA ASN A 63 -6.09 -10.41 2.97
C ASN A 63 -6.88 -9.45 3.87
N VAL A 64 -7.21 -8.26 3.36
CA VAL A 64 -8.04 -7.28 4.08
C VAL A 64 -9.46 -7.36 3.54
N ILE A 65 -10.42 -7.66 4.41
CA ILE A 65 -11.83 -7.76 4.05
C ILE A 65 -12.68 -6.74 4.81
N ASP A 66 -13.84 -6.42 4.25
CA ASP A 66 -14.83 -5.53 4.85
C ASP A 66 -14.30 -4.15 5.26
N GLY A 67 -13.22 -3.70 4.58
CA GLY A 67 -12.56 -2.42 4.81
C GLY A 67 -13.20 -1.26 4.06
N GLY A 68 -12.91 -0.04 4.50
CA GLY A 68 -13.30 1.21 3.84
C GLY A 68 -12.10 2.04 3.41
N THR A 69 -12.38 3.27 2.97
CA THR A 69 -11.40 4.20 2.40
C THR A 69 -10.27 4.57 3.36
N ASN A 70 -10.53 4.51 4.67
CA ASN A 70 -9.57 4.88 5.71
C ASN A 70 -9.09 3.67 6.51
N THR A 71 -9.36 2.44 6.05
CA THR A 71 -8.76 1.26 6.67
C THR A 71 -7.24 1.42 6.62
N GLY A 72 -6.53 1.07 7.69
CA GLY A 72 -5.09 1.27 7.79
C GLY A 72 -4.41 0.01 8.31
N VAL A 73 -3.39 -0.46 7.60
CA VAL A 73 -2.58 -1.62 8.03
C VAL A 73 -1.13 -1.18 8.15
N TYR A 74 -0.56 -1.35 9.35
CA TYR A 74 0.78 -0.87 9.68
C TYR A 74 1.60 -1.97 10.36
N TRP A 75 2.82 -2.15 9.88
CA TRP A 75 3.75 -3.14 10.39
C TRP A 75 5.02 -2.44 10.88
N ARG A 76 5.12 -2.21 12.19
CA ARG A 76 6.36 -1.72 12.80
C ARG A 76 7.23 -2.92 13.13
N VAL A 77 8.35 -3.04 12.43
CA VAL A 77 9.28 -4.16 12.55
C VAL A 77 10.56 -3.66 13.23
N GLY A 78 10.90 -4.26 14.38
CA GLY A 78 12.01 -3.83 15.22
C GLY A 78 13.41 -4.10 14.63
N THR A 79 13.50 -4.95 13.60
CA THR A 79 14.72 -5.17 12.83
C THR A 79 14.41 -5.14 11.33
N SER A 80 14.46 -6.29 10.64
CA SER A 80 14.23 -6.41 9.20
C SER A 80 12.95 -7.16 8.86
N ALA A 81 12.38 -6.87 7.70
CA ALA A 81 11.27 -7.63 7.12
C ALA A 81 11.74 -8.41 5.89
N THR A 82 11.32 -9.67 5.76
CA THR A 82 11.58 -10.49 4.57
C THR A 82 10.27 -11.06 4.06
N LEU A 83 9.87 -10.68 2.84
CA LEU A 83 8.74 -11.28 2.16
C LEU A 83 9.23 -12.45 1.30
N GLY A 84 8.71 -13.65 1.56
CA GLY A 84 8.95 -14.84 0.75
C GLY A 84 8.48 -14.67 -0.70
N THR A 85 8.96 -15.53 -1.59
CA THR A 85 8.59 -15.48 -3.02
C THR A 85 7.07 -15.52 -3.20
N ASP A 86 6.55 -14.80 -4.20
CA ASP A 86 5.11 -14.76 -4.52
C ASP A 86 4.18 -14.33 -3.35
N THR A 87 4.71 -13.74 -2.27
CA THR A 87 3.88 -13.21 -1.19
C THR A 87 2.98 -12.08 -1.70
N LEU A 88 1.68 -12.11 -1.36
CA LEU A 88 0.75 -10.99 -1.58
C LEU A 88 0.54 -10.25 -0.25
N PHE A 89 1.21 -9.13 -0.08
CA PHE A 89 1.23 -8.39 1.16
C PHE A 89 0.37 -7.11 1.10
N ALA A 90 -0.26 -6.77 2.23
CA ALA A 90 -1.06 -5.56 2.39
C ALA A 90 -0.57 -4.74 3.59
N GLY A 91 -0.54 -3.42 3.42
CA GLY A 91 -0.17 -2.47 4.46
C GLY A 91 1.22 -1.86 4.33
N ASN A 92 1.53 -0.97 5.25
CA ASN A 92 2.75 -0.19 5.27
C ASN A 92 3.76 -0.85 6.22
N ILE A 93 4.90 -1.30 5.68
CA ILE A 93 6.01 -1.83 6.47
C ILE A 93 6.94 -0.69 6.85
N ILE A 94 7.22 -0.57 8.14
CA ILE A 94 8.22 0.33 8.72
C ILE A 94 9.21 -0.54 9.48
N ALA A 95 10.33 -0.87 8.84
CA ALA A 95 11.40 -1.69 9.39
C ALA A 95 12.56 -0.82 9.88
N ASP A 96 13.06 -1.09 11.07
CA ASP A 96 14.21 -0.38 11.63
C ASP A 96 15.47 -0.57 10.78
N GLN A 97 15.69 -1.79 10.28
CA GLN A 97 16.84 -2.16 9.45
C GLN A 97 16.43 -2.28 7.99
N SER A 98 16.46 -3.48 7.40
CA SER A 98 16.25 -3.69 5.96
C SER A 98 14.90 -4.32 5.64
N ILE A 99 14.45 -4.16 4.40
CA ILE A 99 13.30 -4.87 3.86
C ILE A 99 13.75 -5.63 2.62
N THR A 100 13.47 -6.93 2.55
CA THR A 100 13.75 -7.76 1.37
C THR A 100 12.43 -8.29 0.82
N LEU A 101 12.16 -8.02 -0.45
CA LEU A 101 11.11 -8.69 -1.20
C LEU A 101 11.79 -9.71 -2.10
N ASN A 102 11.60 -11.00 -1.82
CA ASN A 102 12.07 -12.05 -2.70
C ASN A 102 11.25 -12.07 -4.00
N THR A 103 11.71 -12.85 -4.97
CA THR A 103 11.18 -12.93 -6.33
C THR A 103 9.65 -12.85 -6.35
N THR A 104 9.13 -11.91 -7.15
CA THR A 104 7.69 -11.78 -7.47
C THR A 104 6.73 -11.52 -6.30
N ALA A 105 7.22 -11.32 -5.08
CA ALA A 105 6.41 -10.78 -3.98
C ALA A 105 5.82 -9.40 -4.35
N LYS A 106 4.63 -9.09 -3.84
CA LYS A 106 3.90 -7.86 -4.16
C LYS A 106 3.38 -7.18 -2.90
N ILE A 107 3.42 -5.85 -2.90
CA ILE A 107 2.71 -4.99 -1.95
C ILE A 107 1.75 -4.14 -2.77
N LEU A 108 0.53 -4.61 -3.02
CA LEU A 108 -0.39 -3.93 -3.94
C LEU A 108 -1.06 -2.70 -3.31
N CYS A 109 -1.28 -2.72 -2.00
CA CYS A 109 -1.74 -1.55 -1.28
C CYS A 109 -0.93 -1.31 -0.01
N GLY A 110 0.22 -0.66 -0.19
CA GLY A 110 1.14 -0.46 0.90
C GLY A 110 2.44 0.20 0.52
N ARG A 111 3.40 0.14 1.44
CA ARG A 111 4.72 0.75 1.34
C ARG A 111 5.76 -0.13 2.01
N ALA A 112 7.01 0.00 1.56
CA ALA A 112 8.18 -0.57 2.22
C ALA A 112 9.11 0.58 2.63
N LEU A 113 9.23 0.82 3.94
CA LEU A 113 10.05 1.88 4.52
C LEU A 113 11.12 1.24 5.42
N ALA A 114 12.37 1.22 4.95
CA ALA A 114 13.54 0.82 5.74
C ALA A 114 14.19 2.09 6.32
N LEU A 115 14.35 2.15 7.64
CA LEU A 115 14.84 3.36 8.32
C LEU A 115 16.36 3.49 8.24
N ASN A 116 17.10 2.41 8.50
CA ASN A 116 18.56 2.42 8.56
C ASN A 116 19.21 1.49 7.53
N GLY A 117 18.45 0.58 6.93
CA GLY A 117 18.92 -0.38 5.94
C GLY A 117 18.44 -0.07 4.52
N ALA A 118 18.47 -1.10 3.67
CA ALA A 118 18.01 -1.00 2.28
C ALA A 118 16.65 -1.67 2.09
N VAL A 119 15.92 -1.24 1.06
CA VAL A 119 14.81 -2.00 0.47
C VAL A 119 15.36 -2.72 -0.76
N THR A 120 15.40 -4.06 -0.72
CA THR A 120 15.91 -4.90 -1.82
C THR A 120 14.73 -5.57 -2.52
N LEU A 121 14.72 -5.51 -3.85
CA LEU A 121 13.65 -6.04 -4.72
C LEU A 121 14.22 -7.02 -5.74
N ASP A 122 13.49 -8.09 -6.00
CA ASP A 122 13.65 -9.02 -7.11
C ASP A 122 12.31 -9.19 -7.85
N THR A 123 12.15 -8.49 -8.97
CA THR A 123 10.98 -8.63 -9.86
C THR A 123 9.63 -8.39 -9.14
N ASN A 124 9.59 -7.39 -8.26
CA ASN A 124 8.42 -7.11 -7.41
C ASN A 124 7.53 -6.00 -7.95
N ALA A 125 6.30 -5.94 -7.44
CA ALA A 125 5.39 -4.80 -7.62
C ALA A 125 5.04 -4.18 -6.26
N ILE A 126 5.24 -2.87 -6.12
CA ILE A 126 4.78 -2.09 -4.96
C ILE A 126 3.86 -0.98 -5.49
N SER A 127 2.65 -0.91 -4.95
CA SER A 127 1.62 0.03 -5.38
C SER A 127 0.79 0.51 -4.18
N ASN A 128 0.06 1.60 -4.40
CA ASN A 128 -1.03 2.05 -3.52
C ASN A 128 -2.41 1.66 -4.08
N ASP A 129 -2.44 0.74 -5.04
CA ASP A 129 -3.65 0.24 -5.67
C ASP A 129 -4.28 -0.90 -4.88
N CYS A 130 -5.19 -0.50 -3.99
CA CYS A 130 -6.06 -1.40 -3.24
C CYS A 130 -7.08 -2.17 -4.10
N PHE A 131 -7.15 -1.95 -5.42
CA PHE A 131 -8.22 -2.44 -6.29
C PHE A 131 -7.72 -3.13 -7.58
N GLY A 132 -6.44 -3.53 -7.69
CA GLY A 132 -5.72 -3.91 -8.93
C GLY A 132 -6.53 -4.59 -10.05
N ASP A 133 -6.28 -4.36 -11.35
CA ASP A 133 -5.00 -4.24 -12.05
C ASP A 133 -4.85 -2.96 -12.92
N GLY A 134 -3.63 -2.39 -12.96
CA GLY A 134 -3.09 -1.75 -14.18
C GLY A 134 -3.58 -0.35 -14.60
N ALA A 135 -4.31 0.42 -13.79
CA ALA A 135 -4.77 1.74 -14.25
C ALA A 135 -3.88 2.92 -13.83
N ILE A 136 -3.52 3.78 -14.77
CA ILE A 136 -3.37 5.23 -14.57
C ILE A 136 -4.79 5.80 -14.53
N GLY A 137 -5.25 6.30 -13.37
CA GLY A 137 -6.61 6.80 -13.22
C GLY A 137 -6.98 7.11 -11.77
N SER A 138 -7.54 8.30 -11.56
CA SER A 138 -7.89 8.93 -10.28
C SER A 138 -9.01 8.18 -9.54
N GLY A 139 -8.85 8.05 -8.21
CA GLY A 139 -9.88 7.47 -7.32
C GLY A 139 -9.38 6.46 -6.28
N ARG A 140 -8.06 6.34 -6.06
CA ARG A 140 -7.49 5.34 -5.16
C ARG A 140 -7.28 5.87 -3.75
N THR A 141 -7.76 5.10 -2.76
CA THR A 141 -7.54 5.34 -1.33
C THR A 141 -6.33 4.52 -0.88
N ASP A 142 -5.25 5.19 -0.54
CA ASP A 142 -3.96 4.60 -0.17
C ASP A 142 -3.89 4.16 1.30
N TYR A 143 -5.03 3.76 1.87
CA TYR A 143 -5.16 3.45 3.29
C TYR A 143 -4.67 4.59 4.20
N GLY A 144 -5.11 5.82 3.89
CA GLY A 144 -4.98 7.00 4.76
C GLY A 144 -3.58 7.61 4.83
N SER A 145 -2.73 7.38 3.84
CA SER A 145 -1.34 7.83 3.85
C SER A 145 -1.09 9.09 3.04
N GLY A 146 -2.14 9.67 2.43
CA GLY A 146 -2.11 11.01 1.85
C GLY A 146 -1.05 11.20 0.76
N GLY A 147 -0.64 10.12 0.10
CA GLY A 147 0.35 10.15 -0.97
C GLY A 147 -0.14 11.00 -2.13
N PHE A 148 0.82 11.69 -2.79
CA PHE A 148 0.69 12.54 -3.97
C PHE A 148 -0.13 11.89 -5.10
N SER A 149 -1.43 11.71 -4.95
CA SER A 149 -2.36 11.87 -6.04
C SER A 149 -2.26 13.35 -6.37
N GLY A 150 -1.28 13.70 -7.21
CA GLY A 150 -1.26 15.00 -7.85
C GLY A 150 -2.68 15.25 -8.31
N ALA A 151 -3.32 16.30 -7.76
CA ALA A 151 -4.58 16.75 -8.31
C ALA A 151 -4.40 16.78 -9.83
N PRO A 152 -5.38 16.32 -10.64
CA PRO A 152 -5.25 16.43 -12.08
C PRO A 152 -4.83 17.86 -12.35
N VAL A 153 -3.62 18.05 -12.90
CA VAL A 153 -3.14 19.39 -13.23
C VAL A 153 -4.21 19.92 -14.19
N PRO A 154 -5.01 20.92 -13.80
CA PRO A 154 -6.03 21.44 -14.69
C PRO A 154 -5.25 21.94 -15.89
N GLU A 155 -5.46 21.38 -17.07
CA GLU A 155 -4.70 21.80 -18.27
C GLU A 155 -4.83 23.31 -18.41
N PRO A 156 -3.77 24.11 -18.12
CA PRO A 156 -3.90 25.54 -18.19
C PRO A 156 -3.84 25.92 -19.67
N GLY A 157 -5.00 26.07 -20.30
CA GLY A 157 -5.12 26.83 -21.54
C GLY A 157 -5.02 26.08 -22.87
N THR A 158 -4.98 24.74 -22.94
CA THR A 158 -4.98 24.01 -24.23
C THR A 158 -6.21 24.36 -25.07
N TRP A 159 -7.39 24.43 -24.44
CA TRP A 159 -8.64 24.86 -25.07
C TRP A 159 -8.63 26.34 -25.47
N ALA A 160 -8.01 27.19 -24.66
CA ALA A 160 -7.87 28.61 -24.97
C ALA A 160 -6.94 28.83 -26.18
N LEU A 161 -5.84 28.07 -26.28
CA LEU A 161 -4.90 28.10 -27.42
C LEU A 161 -5.53 27.53 -28.70
N MET A 162 -6.30 26.43 -28.62
CA MET A 162 -7.08 25.94 -29.76
C MET A 162 -8.14 26.94 -30.22
N GLY A 163 -8.86 27.56 -29.27
CA GLY A 163 -9.88 28.56 -29.58
C GLY A 163 -9.31 29.81 -30.25
N LEU A 164 -8.17 30.31 -29.75
CA LEU A 164 -7.46 31.44 -30.36
C LEU A 164 -6.88 31.09 -31.74
N GLY A 165 -6.34 29.87 -31.91
CA GLY A 165 -5.82 29.39 -33.20
C GLY A 165 -6.91 29.31 -34.29
N LEU A 166 -8.09 28.78 -33.95
CA LEU A 166 -9.23 28.67 -34.86
C LEU A 166 -9.86 30.05 -35.18
N ALA A 167 -9.94 30.94 -34.19
CA ALA A 167 -10.42 32.31 -34.41
C ALA A 167 -9.47 33.13 -35.31
N GLY A 168 -8.16 32.95 -35.15
CA GLY A 168 -7.15 33.56 -36.02
C GLY A 168 -7.26 33.12 -37.48
N LEU A 169 -7.45 31.82 -37.73
CA LEU A 169 -7.66 31.27 -39.07
C LEU A 169 -9.01 31.72 -39.69
N GLY A 170 -10.06 31.82 -38.88
CA GLY A 170 -11.35 32.38 -39.29
C GLY A 170 -11.29 33.86 -39.68
N ALA A 171 -10.50 34.65 -38.95
CA ALA A 171 -10.31 36.08 -39.26
C ALA A 171 -9.45 36.30 -40.53
N MET A 172 -8.44 35.45 -40.76
CA MET A 172 -7.61 35.51 -41.97
C MET A 172 -8.37 35.09 -43.23
N SER A 173 -9.24 34.09 -43.17
CA SER A 173 -10.06 33.65 -44.32
C SER A 173 -11.14 34.66 -44.73
N ARG A 174 -11.57 35.56 -43.85
CA ARG A 174 -12.53 36.64 -44.14
C ARG A 174 -11.91 37.91 -44.73
N ARG A 175 -10.59 38.09 -44.58
CA ARG A 175 -9.86 39.23 -45.18
C ARG A 175 -9.39 38.99 -46.62
N ALA A 176 -9.51 37.76 -47.12
CA ALA A 176 -9.06 37.36 -48.45
C ALA A 176 -10.21 37.22 -49.49
N ARG A 177 -11.38 37.82 -49.23
CA ARG A 177 -12.50 37.93 -50.19
C ARG A 177 -12.79 39.38 -50.50
#